data_AF-A0A2E8VPM3-F1
#
_entry.id   AF-A0A2E8VPM3-F1
#
_cell.length_a   1.000
_cell.length_b   1.000
_cell.length_c   1.000
_cell.angle_alpha   90.00
_cell.angle_beta   90.00
_cell.angle_gamma   90.00
#
_symmetry.space_group_name_H-M   'P 1'
#
loop_
_entity.id
_entity.type
_entity.pdbx_description
1 polymer ?
#
loop_
_entity_poly.entity_id
_entity_poly.type
_entity_poly.pdbx_seq_one_letter_code
_entity_poly.pdbx_strand_id
1 'polypeptide(L)'
;MSVPRIFAPVEIDDRILVDGGIANNLPVEVAEEMGVDRVIAIGITSPLPNPEQLDSVIPIIEQLTTLLTYNQMKARFDLLDESDVLITPDLTGLPA
;
A
#
# COMPACT_ATOMS: atom_id res chain seq x y z
N MET A 1 5.04 11.90 5.44
CA MET A 1 5.04 10.50 4.96
C MET A 1 6.44 9.96 5.18
N SER A 2 6.60 8.90 5.98
CA SER A 2 7.91 8.38 6.40
C SER A 2 8.27 7.10 5.65
N VAL A 3 8.39 7.22 4.33
CA VAL A 3 8.75 6.08 3.46
C VAL A 3 10.15 5.59 3.80
N PRO A 4 10.32 4.31 4.15
CA PRO A 4 11.64 3.75 4.42
C PRO A 4 12.64 4.05 3.30
N ARG A 5 13.90 4.30 3.67
CA ARG A 5 15.03 4.76 2.83
C ARG A 5 14.95 6.20 2.31
N ILE A 6 13.76 6.75 2.04
CA ILE A 6 13.62 8.11 1.51
C ILE A 6 13.55 9.12 2.66
N PHE A 7 12.85 8.75 3.74
CA PHE A 7 12.60 9.61 4.88
C PHE A 7 12.99 8.93 6.19
N ALA A 8 13.44 9.73 7.15
CA ALA A 8 13.67 9.25 8.50
C ALA A 8 12.32 8.87 9.18
N PRO A 9 12.32 7.86 10.06
CA PRO A 9 11.18 7.61 10.93
C PRO A 9 10.85 8.82 11.80
N VAL A 10 9.58 8.93 12.20
CA VAL A 10 9.11 10.02 13.07
C VAL A 10 8.71 9.44 14.42
N GLU A 11 8.99 10.17 15.50
CA GLU A 11 8.60 9.79 16.85
C GLU A 11 7.33 10.54 17.28
N ILE A 12 6.31 9.79 17.68
CA ILE A 12 5.04 10.31 18.20
C ILE A 12 4.62 9.42 19.38
N ASP A 13 4.32 10.01 20.53
CA ASP A 13 3.86 9.31 21.74
C ASP A 13 4.74 8.09 22.12
N ASP A 14 6.07 8.29 22.15
CA ASP A 14 7.09 7.26 22.42
C ASP A 14 7.11 6.09 21.41
N ARG A 15 6.53 6.28 20.21
CA ARG A 15 6.55 5.30 19.11
C ARG A 15 7.35 5.82 17.94
N ILE A 16 8.23 4.98 17.43
CA ILE A 16 8.93 5.22 16.16
C ILE A 16 8.05 4.71 15.02
N LEU A 17 7.65 5.62 14.13
CA LEU A 17 6.69 5.37 13.06
C LEU A 17 7.34 5.52 11.68
N VAL A 18 6.98 4.60 10.79
CA VAL A 18 7.24 4.65 9.35
C VAL A 18 5.92 4.80 8.60
N ASP A 19 5.93 4.78 7.27
CA ASP A 19 4.70 4.74 6.50
C ASP A 19 3.82 3.51 6.85
N GLY A 20 2.53 3.63 6.54
CA GLY A 20 1.54 2.56 6.72
C GLY A 20 1.50 1.57 5.57
N GLY A 21 2.45 1.57 4.63
CA GLY A 21 2.36 0.81 3.38
C GLY A 21 2.24 -0.69 3.62
N ILE A 22 3.03 -1.25 4.54
CA ILE A 22 2.94 -2.67 4.91
C ILE A 22 1.84 -2.92 5.95
N ALA A 23 1.37 -1.91 6.67
CA ALA A 23 0.43 -2.11 7.77
C ALA A 23 -1.04 -2.02 7.31
N ASN A 24 -1.35 -1.03 6.48
CA ASN A 24 -2.68 -0.79 5.94
C ASN A 24 -2.65 0.19 4.74
N ASN A 25 -2.20 -0.27 3.56
CA ASN A 25 -2.07 0.59 2.37
C ASN A 25 -3.41 1.06 1.77
N LEU A 26 -4.50 0.35 2.06
CA LEU A 26 -5.84 0.68 1.62
C LEU A 26 -6.81 0.54 2.81
N PRO A 27 -6.94 1.58 3.65
CA PRO A 27 -7.61 1.49 4.95
C PRO A 27 -9.14 1.60 4.80
N VAL A 28 -9.76 0.65 4.10
CA VAL A 28 -11.22 0.60 3.87
C VAL A 28 -11.98 0.55 5.20
N GLU A 29 -11.55 -0.29 6.13
CA GLU A 29 -12.23 -0.46 7.43
C GLU A 29 -12.18 0.80 8.27
N VAL A 30 -11.09 1.56 8.17
CA VAL A 30 -10.98 2.84 8.88
C VAL A 30 -12.03 3.81 8.37
N ALA A 31 -12.31 3.81 7.06
CA ALA A 31 -13.39 4.61 6.50
C ALA A 31 -14.77 4.13 6.96
N GLU A 32 -14.99 2.81 7.01
CA GLU A 32 -16.23 2.23 7.55
C GLU A 32 -16.46 2.58 9.02
N GLU A 33 -15.42 2.49 9.86
CA GLU A 33 -15.45 2.86 11.28
C GLU A 33 -15.77 4.35 11.50
N MET A 34 -15.51 5.21 10.51
CA MET A 34 -15.90 6.62 10.52
C MET A 34 -17.41 6.83 10.25
N GLY A 35 -18.15 5.77 9.91
CA GLY A 35 -19.60 5.82 9.70
C GLY A 35 -19.99 6.44 8.36
N VAL A 36 -19.18 6.26 7.32
CA VAL A 36 -19.50 6.71 5.96
C VAL A 36 -20.54 5.80 5.31
N ASP A 37 -21.38 6.36 4.42
CA ASP A 37 -22.38 5.58 3.69
C ASP A 37 -21.80 4.78 2.52
N ARG A 38 -20.67 5.23 1.95
CA ARG A 38 -19.99 4.63 0.79
C ARG A 38 -18.50 4.95 0.80
N VAL A 39 -17.71 4.04 0.27
CA VAL A 39 -16.26 4.15 0.07
C VAL A 39 -15.93 4.24 -1.43
N ILE A 40 -15.05 5.18 -1.78
CA ILE A 40 -14.38 5.20 -3.08
C ILE A 40 -12.91 4.83 -2.83
N ALA A 41 -12.57 3.57 -3.11
CA ALA A 41 -11.23 3.04 -2.94
C ALA A 41 -10.42 3.23 -4.22
N ILE A 42 -9.24 3.85 -4.11
CA ILE A 42 -8.30 3.99 -5.24
C ILE A 42 -7.14 3.04 -5.02
N GLY A 43 -7.16 1.94 -5.76
CA GLY A 43 -6.17 0.91 -5.67
C GLY A 43 -4.94 1.20 -6.54
N ILE A 44 -3.88 1.75 -5.97
CA ILE A 44 -2.57 1.88 -6.63
C ILE A 44 -1.60 0.81 -6.13
N THR A 45 -1.06 0.03 -7.05
CA THR A 45 -0.03 -0.98 -6.74
C THR A 45 1.18 -0.74 -7.64
N SER A 46 2.37 -0.74 -7.05
CA SER A 46 3.59 -0.77 -7.85
C SER A 46 3.67 -2.09 -8.62
N PRO A 47 4.08 -2.07 -9.90
CA PRO A 47 4.35 -3.31 -10.63
C PRO A 47 5.48 -4.08 -9.91
N LEU A 48 5.42 -5.41 -9.98
CA LEU A 48 6.52 -6.22 -9.48
C LEU A 48 7.76 -5.95 -10.33
N PRO A 49 8.94 -5.73 -9.70
CA PRO A 49 10.18 -5.54 -10.44
C PRO A 49 10.48 -6.75 -11.32
N ASN A 50 11.11 -6.51 -12.48
CA ASN A 50 11.54 -7.56 -13.39
C ASN A 50 12.52 -8.50 -12.66
N PRO A 51 12.41 -9.84 -12.78
CA PRO A 51 13.38 -10.78 -12.21
C PRO A 51 14.85 -10.43 -12.45
N GLU A 52 15.17 -9.78 -13.58
CA GLU A 52 16.52 -9.31 -13.94
C GLU A 52 17.04 -8.20 -13.01
N GLN A 53 16.16 -7.51 -12.27
CA GLN A 53 16.48 -6.43 -11.33
C GLN A 53 16.68 -6.94 -9.88
N LEU A 54 16.55 -8.25 -9.65
CA LEU A 54 16.71 -8.89 -8.34
C LEU A 54 18.16 -9.37 -8.12
N ASP A 55 19.11 -8.49 -8.38
CA ASP A 55 20.54 -8.80 -8.40
C ASP A 55 21.23 -8.66 -7.03
N SER A 56 20.52 -8.14 -6.04
CA SER A 56 21.08 -7.79 -4.74
C SER A 56 20.04 -7.79 -3.62
N VAL A 57 20.52 -7.75 -2.37
CA VAL A 57 19.67 -7.87 -1.16
C VAL A 57 18.63 -6.75 -1.07
N ILE A 58 18.97 -5.53 -1.49
CA ILE A 58 18.08 -4.37 -1.36
C ILE A 58 16.85 -4.47 -2.29
N PRO A 59 16.99 -4.67 -3.63
CA PRO A 59 15.85 -4.94 -4.51
C PRO A 59 15.00 -6.15 -4.10
N ILE A 60 15.62 -7.19 -3.53
CA ILE A 60 14.87 -8.35 -3.01
C ILE A 60 13.99 -7.97 -1.82
N ILE A 61 14.51 -7.20 -0.86
CA ILE A 61 13.72 -6.71 0.29
C ILE A 61 12.59 -5.79 -0.18
N GLU A 62 12.85 -4.95 -1.17
CA GLU A 62 11.84 -4.08 -1.78
C GLU A 62 10.75 -4.90 -2.47
N GLN A 63 11.11 -5.92 -3.25
CA GLN A 63 10.14 -6.81 -3.87
C GLN A 63 9.31 -7.55 -2.81
N LEU A 64 9.93 -8.05 -1.74
CA LEU A 64 9.21 -8.69 -0.64
C LEU A 64 8.21 -7.72 -0.01
N THR A 65 8.63 -6.48 0.23
CA THR A 65 7.77 -5.42 0.77
C THR A 65 6.57 -5.16 -0.15
N THR A 66 6.81 -4.98 -1.45
CA THR A 66 5.76 -4.79 -2.46
C THR A 66 4.79 -5.96 -2.48
N LEU A 67 5.27 -7.21 -2.40
CA LEU A 67 4.43 -8.40 -2.36
C LEU A 67 3.55 -8.45 -1.10
N LEU A 68 4.11 -8.11 0.07
CA LEU A 68 3.35 -8.05 1.33
C LEU A 68 2.25 -7.00 1.27
N THR A 69 2.57 -5.79 0.79
CA THR A 69 1.61 -4.70 0.59
C THR A 69 0.51 -5.10 -0.39
N TYR A 70 0.87 -5.72 -1.53
CA TYR A 70 -0.08 -6.17 -2.53
C TYR A 70 -1.06 -7.22 -1.99
N ASN A 71 -0.54 -8.22 -1.25
CA ASN A 71 -1.38 -9.27 -0.68
C ASN A 71 -2.38 -8.71 0.33
N GLN A 72 -1.99 -7.75 1.16
CA GLN A 72 -2.91 -7.10 2.08
C GLN A 72 -3.97 -6.30 1.35
N MET A 73 -3.57 -5.51 0.36
CA MET A 73 -4.48 -4.71 -0.43
C MET A 73 -5.55 -5.54 -1.13
N LYS A 74 -5.17 -6.71 -1.67
CA LYS A 74 -6.13 -7.64 -2.26
C LYS A 74 -7.18 -8.10 -1.24
N ALA A 75 -6.76 -8.42 -0.01
CA ALA A 75 -7.68 -8.80 1.05
C ALA A 75 -8.61 -7.64 1.48
N ARG A 76 -8.18 -6.39 1.32
CA ARG A 76 -9.00 -5.20 1.59
C ARG A 76 -10.04 -4.93 0.51
N PHE A 77 -9.78 -5.30 -0.75
CA PHE A 77 -10.80 -5.19 -1.80
C PHE A 77 -12.02 -6.07 -1.53
N ASP A 78 -11.82 -7.22 -0.86
CA ASP A 78 -12.90 -8.15 -0.51
C ASP A 78 -13.86 -7.58 0.56
N LEU A 79 -13.56 -6.40 1.12
CA LEU A 79 -14.39 -5.72 2.11
C LEU A 79 -15.35 -4.70 1.49
N LEU A 80 -15.08 -4.29 0.26
CA LEU A 80 -15.96 -3.37 -0.45
C LEU A 80 -17.27 -4.08 -0.80
N ASP A 81 -18.39 -3.41 -0.57
CA ASP A 81 -19.71 -3.93 -0.90
C ASP A 81 -20.24 -3.43 -2.27
N GLU A 82 -21.47 -3.80 -2.62
CA GLU A 82 -22.08 -3.42 -3.91
C GLU A 82 -22.30 -1.90 -4.09
N SER A 83 -22.28 -1.14 -3.00
CA SER A 83 -22.49 0.30 -2.99
C SER A 83 -21.20 1.11 -3.12
N ASP A 84 -20.05 0.44 -2.96
CA ASP A 84 -18.72 1.02 -3.05
C ASP A 84 -18.16 1.05 -4.47
N VAL A 85 -17.10 1.84 -4.66
CA VAL A 85 -16.42 1.96 -5.95
C VAL A 85 -14.93 1.69 -5.79
N LEU A 86 -14.44 0.67 -6.51
CA LEU A 86 -13.00 0.43 -6.67
C LEU A 86 -12.50 1.02 -7.99
N ILE A 87 -11.49 1.87 -7.91
CA ILE A 87 -10.76 2.42 -9.06
C ILE A 87 -9.36 1.84 -9.04
N THR A 88 -8.97 1.11 -10.10
CA THR A 88 -7.59 0.61 -10.31
C THR A 88 -6.99 1.28 -11.53
N PRO A 89 -6.24 2.40 -11.37
CA PRO A 89 -5.62 3.08 -12.49
C PRO A 89 -4.55 2.19 -13.16
N ASP A 90 -4.47 2.24 -14.48
CA ASP A 90 -3.31 1.71 -15.19
C ASP A 90 -2.12 2.66 -14.97
N LEU A 91 -1.10 2.15 -14.29
CA LEU A 91 0.13 2.89 -13.99
C LEU A 91 1.28 2.54 -14.94
N THR A 92 1.02 1.78 -16.00
CA THR A 92 2.04 1.34 -16.96
C THR A 92 2.74 2.55 -17.59
N GLY A 93 4.08 2.57 -17.52
CA GLY A 93 4.91 3.62 -18.12
C GLY A 93 5.06 4.88 -17.25
N LEU A 94 4.49 4.91 -16.04
CA LEU A 94 4.77 5.96 -15.07
C LEU A 94 6.04 5.63 -14.27
N PRO A 95 6.85 6.66 -13.91
CA PRO A 95 7.95 6.46 -12.98
C PRO A 95 7.40 5.98 -11.62
N ALA A 96 8.15 5.08 -10.97
CA ALA A 96 7.91 4.66 -9.60
C ALA A 96 8.22 5.79 -8.60
#